data_AF-A0A9P8CQF4-F1
#
_entry.id   AF-A0A9P8CQF4-F1
#
_cell.length_a   1.000
_cell.length_b   1.000
_cell.length_c   1.000
_cell.angle_alpha   90.00
_cell.angle_beta   90.00
_cell.angle_gamma   90.00
#
_symmetry.space_group_name_H-M   'P 1'
#
loop_
_entity.id
_entity.type
_entity.pdbx_description
1 polymer ?
#
loop_
_entity_poly.entity_id
_entity_poly.type
_entity_poly.pdbx_seq_one_letter_code
_entity_poly.pdbx_strand_id
1 'polypeptide(L)'
;LRDNFTSDESRRDHILRCWFHQSCDSCLDVPDCSWCPFTWSCVPNSHHIQFLAPAHEEQVCPAASEQWELRTQPLGCSVSSFTTVTAIASIGGTLLFTIL
;
A
#
# COMPACT_ATOMS: atom_id res chain seq x y z
N LEU A 1 1.51 -23.60 -23.35
CA LEU A 1 0.27 -23.19 -22.65
C LEU A 1 0.33 -23.35 -21.12
N ARG A 2 1.28 -24.12 -20.53
CA ARG A 2 1.35 -24.36 -19.07
C ARG A 2 1.97 -23.21 -18.25
N ASP A 3 2.73 -22.31 -18.88
CA ASP A 3 3.43 -21.23 -18.17
C ASP A 3 2.51 -20.12 -17.66
N ASN A 4 1.29 -20.01 -18.21
CA ASN A 4 0.32 -18.97 -17.84
C ASN A 4 -0.53 -19.38 -16.62
N PHE A 5 -0.66 -20.68 -16.36
CA PHE A 5 -1.52 -21.19 -15.29
C PHE A 5 -0.89 -21.03 -13.90
N THR A 6 0.44 -21.19 -13.82
CA THR A 6 1.19 -21.09 -12.56
C THR A 6 1.32 -19.65 -12.07
N SER A 7 1.45 -18.67 -12.96
CA SER A 7 1.49 -17.26 -12.60
C SER A 7 0.13 -16.73 -12.14
N ASP A 8 -0.97 -17.17 -12.77
CA ASP A 8 -2.32 -16.79 -12.34
C ASP A 8 -2.65 -17.38 -10.96
N GLU A 9 -2.25 -18.63 -10.71
CA GLU A 9 -2.39 -19.27 -9.39
C GLU A 9 -1.67 -18.46 -8.30
N SER A 10 -0.40 -18.12 -8.52
CA SER A 10 0.39 -17.33 -7.58
C SER A 10 -0.24 -15.95 -7.28
N ARG A 11 -0.84 -15.30 -8.28
CA ARG A 11 -1.51 -14.00 -8.11
C ARG A 11 -2.81 -14.15 -7.30
N ARG A 12 -3.60 -15.19 -7.58
CA ARG A 12 -4.81 -15.48 -6.81
C ARG A 12 -4.50 -15.82 -5.37
N ASP A 13 -3.46 -16.62 -5.13
CA ASP A 13 -3.02 -16.96 -3.78
C ASP A 13 -2.59 -15.71 -3.00
N HIS A 14 -1.89 -14.79 -3.64
CA HIS A 14 -1.50 -13.52 -3.02
C HIS A 14 -2.71 -12.65 -2.69
N ILE A 15 -3.67 -12.51 -3.63
CA ILE A 15 -4.92 -11.79 -3.39
C ILE A 15 -5.67 -12.41 -2.21
N LEU A 16 -5.87 -13.73 -2.21
CA LEU A 16 -6.61 -14.44 -1.16
C LEU A 16 -5.92 -14.35 0.20
N ARG A 17 -4.58 -14.42 0.22
CA ARG A 17 -3.77 -14.25 1.43
C ARG A 17 -4.03 -12.89 2.08
N CYS A 18 -4.00 -11.80 1.30
CA CYS A 18 -4.28 -10.47 1.85
C CYS A 18 -5.77 -10.34 2.19
N TRP A 19 -6.65 -10.68 1.27
CA TRP A 19 -8.11 -10.46 1.36
C TRP A 19 -8.77 -11.12 2.57
N PHE A 20 -8.23 -12.25 3.06
CA PHE A 20 -8.74 -12.91 4.25
C PHE A 20 -8.70 -12.02 5.50
N HIS A 21 -7.76 -11.07 5.57
CA HIS A 21 -7.63 -10.16 6.70
C HIS A 21 -8.63 -9.00 6.62
N GLN A 22 -9.49 -8.90 7.63
CA GLN A 22 -10.57 -7.91 7.73
C GLN A 22 -10.26 -6.79 8.74
N SER A 23 -9.03 -6.73 9.22
CA SER A 23 -8.55 -5.74 10.17
C SER A 23 -7.20 -5.20 9.71
N CYS A 24 -6.93 -3.94 10.04
CA CYS A 24 -5.71 -3.29 9.60
C CYS A 24 -4.47 -3.98 10.17
N ASP A 25 -4.40 -4.22 11.49
CA ASP A 25 -3.21 -4.83 12.11
C ASP A 25 -2.92 -6.21 11.52
N SER A 26 -3.94 -7.06 11.40
CA SER A 26 -3.75 -8.39 10.82
C SER A 26 -3.41 -8.37 9.33
N CYS A 27 -3.87 -7.36 8.58
CA CYS A 27 -3.50 -7.18 7.19
C CYS A 27 -2.03 -6.76 7.05
N LEU A 28 -1.57 -5.83 7.91
CA LEU A 28 -0.21 -5.30 7.87
C LEU A 28 0.82 -6.27 8.48
N ASP A 29 0.40 -7.26 9.27
CA ASP A 29 1.29 -8.34 9.72
C ASP A 29 1.73 -9.26 8.55
N VAL A 30 1.05 -9.20 7.41
CA VAL A 30 1.38 -9.99 6.23
C VAL A 30 2.23 -9.16 5.25
N PRO A 31 3.37 -9.69 4.78
CA PRO A 31 4.20 -9.00 3.81
C PRO A 31 3.45 -8.81 2.48
N ASP A 32 3.79 -7.74 1.75
CA ASP A 32 3.19 -7.43 0.45
C ASP A 32 1.67 -7.26 0.46
N CYS A 33 1.09 -6.87 1.60
CA CYS A 33 -0.31 -6.48 1.73
C CYS A 33 -0.41 -5.02 2.18
N SER A 34 -1.52 -4.37 1.89
CA SER A 34 -1.82 -3.01 2.33
C SER A 34 -3.31 -2.87 2.64
N TRP A 35 -3.64 -1.90 3.49
CA TRP A 35 -4.98 -1.73 4.02
C TRP A 35 -5.62 -0.45 3.48
N CYS A 36 -6.80 -0.62 2.88
CA CYS A 36 -7.65 0.47 2.39
C CYS A 36 -8.72 0.79 3.45
N PRO A 37 -8.60 1.93 4.16
CA PRO A 37 -9.39 2.18 5.36
C PRO A 37 -10.85 2.56 5.10
N PHE A 38 -11.21 3.01 3.89
CA PHE A 38 -12.59 3.42 3.62
C PHE A 38 -13.43 2.24 3.13
N THR A 39 -12.85 1.34 2.35
CA THR A 39 -13.50 0.10 1.93
C THR A 39 -13.28 -1.07 2.90
N TRP A 40 -12.46 -0.88 3.93
CA TRP A 40 -12.15 -1.90 4.94
C TRP A 40 -11.62 -3.18 4.29
N SER A 41 -10.75 -3.01 3.31
CA SER A 41 -10.25 -4.10 2.49
C SER A 41 -8.74 -4.23 2.58
N CYS A 42 -8.26 -5.46 2.65
CA CYS A 42 -6.84 -5.79 2.57
C CYS A 42 -6.51 -6.20 1.13
N VAL A 43 -5.57 -5.49 0.52
CA VAL A 43 -5.22 -5.62 -0.90
C VAL A 43 -3.75 -6.03 -1.04
N PRO A 44 -3.39 -6.77 -2.09
CA PRO A 44 -1.98 -7.06 -2.38
C PRO A 44 -1.24 -5.79 -2.84
N ASN A 45 -0.03 -5.59 -2.34
CA ASN A 45 0.85 -4.50 -2.71
C ASN A 45 2.29 -5.01 -2.84
N SER A 46 2.65 -5.41 -4.06
CA SER A 46 3.99 -5.92 -4.40
C SER A 46 5.00 -4.82 -4.75
N HIS A 47 4.68 -3.54 -4.53
CA HIS A 47 5.60 -2.45 -4.80
C HIS A 47 6.74 -2.43 -3.78
N HIS A 48 7.97 -2.24 -4.26
CA HIS A 48 9.15 -2.09 -3.41
C HIS A 48 9.00 -0.97 -2.36
N ILE A 49 8.31 0.12 -2.72
CA ILE A 49 8.02 1.23 -1.82
C ILE A 49 6.50 1.30 -1.66
N GLN A 50 5.97 0.54 -0.71
CA GLN A 50 4.54 0.34 -0.54
C GLN A 50 3.74 1.66 -0.38
N PHE A 51 4.28 2.65 0.33
CA PHE A 51 3.60 3.95 0.54
C PHE A 51 3.58 4.83 -0.72
N LEU A 52 4.37 4.50 -1.75
CA LEU A 52 4.34 5.15 -3.06
C LEU A 52 3.50 4.36 -4.08
N ALA A 53 2.87 3.24 -3.68
CA ALA A 53 1.95 2.51 -4.54
C ALA A 53 0.86 3.41 -5.17
N PRO A 54 0.25 4.38 -4.46
CA PRO A 54 -0.77 5.27 -5.05
C PRO A 54 -0.24 6.16 -6.18
N ALA A 55 1.07 6.38 -6.26
CA ALA A 55 1.71 7.13 -7.34
C ALA A 55 2.02 6.26 -8.57
N HIS A 56 2.04 4.93 -8.41
CA HIS A 56 2.35 3.97 -9.48
C HIS A 56 1.10 3.30 -10.03
N GLU A 57 0.08 3.10 -9.19
CA GLU A 57 -1.16 2.43 -9.53
C GLU A 57 -2.35 3.14 -8.88
N GLU A 58 -3.17 3.80 -9.71
CA GLU A 58 -4.32 4.58 -9.25
C GLU A 58 -5.49 3.70 -8.75
N GLN A 59 -5.35 2.37 -8.85
CA GLN A 59 -6.38 1.37 -8.59
C GLN A 59 -5.95 0.34 -7.51
N VAL A 60 -4.96 0.71 -6.68
CA VAL A 60 -4.51 -0.15 -5.57
C VAL A 60 -5.64 -0.47 -4.58
N CYS A 61 -6.58 0.46 -4.40
CA CYS A 61 -7.77 0.28 -3.57
C CYS A 61 -9.05 0.23 -4.43
N PRO A 62 -10.13 -0.43 -3.95
CA PRO A 62 -11.40 -0.51 -4.68
C PRO A 62 -12.02 0.86 -4.98
N ALA A 63 -11.77 1.86 -4.13
CA ALA A 63 -12.10 3.25 -4.44
C ALA A 63 -10.84 4.07 -4.79
N ALA A 64 -10.85 4.75 -5.93
CA ALA A 64 -9.74 5.61 -6.35
C ALA A 64 -9.49 6.79 -5.40
N SER A 65 -10.52 7.24 -4.67
CA SER A 65 -10.41 8.35 -3.71
C SER A 65 -9.64 7.98 -2.44
N GLU A 66 -9.55 6.70 -2.07
CA GLU A 66 -8.84 6.23 -0.88
C GLU A 66 -7.39 5.82 -1.16
N GLN A 67 -6.92 5.92 -2.41
CA GLN A 67 -5.56 5.53 -2.78
C GLN A 67 -4.49 6.22 -1.91
N TRP A 68 -4.64 7.51 -1.60
CA TRP A 68 -3.67 8.26 -0.78
C TRP A 68 -3.82 7.99 0.73
N GLU A 69 -4.94 7.39 1.13
CA GLU A 69 -5.21 6.96 2.51
C GLU A 69 -4.79 5.50 2.75
N LEU A 70 -4.09 4.89 1.79
CA LEU A 70 -3.51 3.56 1.91
C LEU A 70 -2.58 3.47 3.13
N ARG A 71 -2.79 2.43 3.95
CA ARG A 71 -1.93 2.09 5.08
C ARG A 71 -1.04 0.92 4.69
N THR A 72 0.23 0.99 5.03
CA THR A 72 1.25 0.04 4.57
C THR A 72 2.03 -0.51 5.75
N GLN A 73 2.60 -1.70 5.58
CA GLN A 73 3.28 -2.45 6.63
C GLN A 73 4.36 -1.63 7.37
N PRO A 74 5.23 -0.85 6.72
CA PRO A 74 6.26 -0.09 7.43
C PRO A 74 5.72 1.11 8.22
N LEU A 75 4.50 1.59 7.93
CA LEU A 75 3.91 2.77 8.56
C LEU A 75 2.89 2.41 9.65
N GLY A 76 2.31 1.22 9.57
CA GLY A 76 1.30 0.74 10.50
C GLY A 76 -0.09 1.34 10.24
N CYS A 77 -0.99 1.14 11.20
CA CYS A 77 -2.41 1.44 11.05
C CYS A 77 -2.81 2.90 11.36
N SER A 78 -1.92 3.67 11.98
CA SER A 78 -2.19 5.05 12.40
C SER A 78 -1.70 6.09 11.40
N VAL A 79 -0.92 5.70 10.39
CA VAL A 79 -0.25 6.61 9.47
C VAL A 79 -0.66 6.28 8.03
N SER A 80 -1.21 7.28 7.32
CA SER A 80 -1.52 7.16 5.90
C SER A 80 -0.32 7.46 5.01
N SER A 81 -0.32 6.93 3.79
CA SER A 81 0.68 7.23 2.76
C SER A 81 0.79 8.73 2.49
N PHE A 82 -0.35 9.45 2.48
CA PHE A 82 -0.39 10.91 2.37
C PHE A 82 0.43 11.62 3.47
N THR A 83 0.27 11.19 4.72
CA THR A 83 0.98 11.80 5.86
C THR A 83 2.50 11.62 5.71
N THR A 84 2.91 10.43 5.28
CA THR A 84 4.32 10.09 5.07
C THR A 84 4.95 10.92 3.95
N VAL A 85 4.27 11.00 2.81
CA VAL A 85 4.73 11.82 1.66
C VAL A 85 4.83 13.29 2.06
N THR A 86 3.84 13.81 2.80
CA THR A 86 3.84 15.21 3.26
C THR A 86 4.99 15.49 4.24
N ALA A 87 5.27 14.57 5.16
CA ALA A 87 6.39 14.69 6.09
C ALA A 87 7.74 14.71 5.35
N ILE A 88 7.94 13.78 4.41
CA ILE A 88 9.17 13.71 3.60
C ILE A 88 9.36 15.01 2.79
N ALA A 89 8.31 15.49 2.13
CA ALA A 89 8.36 16.72 1.35
C ALA A 89 8.66 17.94 2.22
N SER A 90 8.08 18.01 3.42
CA SER A 90 8.30 19.11 4.37
C SER A 90 9.75 19.15 4.87
N ILE A 91 10.29 17.99 5.26
CA ILE A 91 11.68 17.87 5.73
C ILE A 91 12.64 18.19 4.59
N GLY A 92 12.45 17.60 3.41
CA GLY A 92 13.29 17.84 2.24
C GLY A 92 13.29 19.31 1.80
N GLY A 93 12.11 19.94 1.77
CA GLY A 93 11.97 21.37 1.45
C GLY A 93 12.67 22.28 2.47
N THR A 94 12.55 21.96 3.76
CA THR A 94 13.22 22.74 4.82
C THR A 94 14.74 22.61 4.74
N LEU A 95 15.26 21.40 4.51
CA LEU A 95 16.70 21.16 4.33
C LEU A 95 17.22 21.88 3.09
N LEU A 96 16.53 21.78 1.96
CA LEU A 96 16.90 22.52 0.74
C LEU A 96 16.93 24.02 1.01
N PHE A 97 15.90 24.59 1.64
CA PHE A 97 15.81 26.01 1.93
C PHE A 97 16.90 26.51 2.91
N THR A 98 17.32 25.67 3.85
CA THR A 98 18.33 26.06 4.85
C THR A 98 19.77 25.84 4.39
N ILE A 99 19.99 24.94 3.41
CA ILE A 99 21.32 24.62 2.87
C ILE A 99 21.64 25.45 1.60
N LEU A 100 20.63 25.90 0.85
CA LEU A 100 20.76 26.88 -0.24
C LEU A 100 21.01 28.30 0.28
#